data_AF-A0A2N1W185-F1
#
_entry.id   AF-A0A2N1W185-F1
#
_cell.length_a   1.000
_cell.length_b   1.000
_cell.length_c   1.000
_cell.angle_alpha   90.00
_cell.angle_beta   90.00
_cell.angle_gamma   90.00
#
_symmetry.space_group_name_H-M   'P 1'
#
loop_
_entity.id
_entity.type
_entity.pdbx_description
1 polymer ?
#
loop_
_entity_poly.entity_id
_entity_poly.type
_entity_poly.pdbx_seq_one_letter_code
_entity_poly.pdbx_strand_id
1 'polypeptide(L)'
;MKFNFIKIPGIRDNKEEGMKKITAMAAAVMFVFSGLVFAAEPFIVDDFEDGNVQTVKGGWWYTYNDANAGGNSEVWPAQGKFELSKPGADGKGYAARMKGTAGNKLGWDFVGMGATLSLNSGCPTAEPVDLKMYTTLQFKIKGNVSGGRLTVVIPYTAGTCEQGSDGPKSLTDWADYECGITSKVSEGWTTVKLDLRKDFKQPKWVKKENVAAIDKVLENAHNISFHFSSPDGDNMDIWVDDIQFN
;
A
#
# COMPACT_ATOMS: atom_id res chain seq x y z
N MET A 1 64.42 13.24 -47.01
CA MET A 1 65.84 13.65 -47.21
C MET A 1 66.33 14.10 -45.83
N LYS A 2 67.32 13.54 -45.15
CA LYS A 2 68.36 12.54 -45.40
C LYS A 2 69.00 12.21 -44.02
N PHE A 3 69.26 10.91 -43.77
CA PHE A 3 70.39 10.30 -43.02
C PHE A 3 70.60 10.63 -41.52
N ASN A 4 70.91 9.73 -40.57
CA ASN A 4 71.64 8.43 -40.55
C ASN A 4 71.10 7.55 -39.39
N PHE A 5 70.83 6.23 -39.51
CA PHE A 5 71.76 5.08 -39.62
C PHE A 5 72.72 5.00 -38.40
N ILE A 6 72.83 3.91 -37.63
CA ILE A 6 73.23 2.54 -38.03
C ILE A 6 72.82 1.51 -36.92
N LYS A 7 72.27 0.36 -37.36
CA LYS A 7 72.05 -0.93 -36.62
C LYS A 7 73.44 -1.54 -36.28
N ILE A 8 73.68 -2.51 -35.41
CA ILE A 8 73.54 -3.97 -35.61
C ILE A 8 74.19 -4.70 -34.39
N PRO A 9 74.20 -6.05 -34.25
CA PRO A 9 73.48 -6.76 -33.20
C PRO A 9 74.40 -7.65 -32.32
N GLY A 10 73.82 -8.27 -31.31
CA GLY A 10 74.49 -9.31 -30.52
C GLY A 10 73.50 -10.07 -29.65
N ILE A 11 72.76 -10.99 -30.25
CA ILE A 11 71.92 -11.97 -29.55
C ILE A 11 72.85 -12.98 -28.85
N ARG A 12 72.60 -13.28 -27.57
CA ARG A 12 72.57 -14.65 -27.05
C ARG A 12 71.78 -14.73 -25.74
N ASP A 13 70.90 -15.72 -25.74
CA ASP A 13 69.96 -16.15 -24.71
C ASP A 13 70.61 -16.80 -23.47
N ASN A 14 69.77 -16.93 -22.46
CA ASN A 14 69.71 -17.98 -21.43
C ASN A 14 70.69 -17.91 -20.25
N LYS A 15 70.18 -17.57 -19.07
CA LYS A 15 69.61 -18.56 -18.14
C LYS A 15 69.01 -17.89 -16.92
N GLU A 16 67.90 -18.46 -16.50
CA GLU A 16 67.37 -18.44 -15.13
C GLU A 16 68.46 -18.33 -14.07
N GLU A 17 68.31 -17.40 -13.15
CA GLU A 17 68.54 -17.70 -11.73
C GLU A 17 67.91 -16.63 -10.83
N GLY A 18 67.11 -17.08 -9.88
CA GLY A 18 67.06 -16.40 -8.59
C GLY A 18 66.02 -15.30 -8.41
N MET A 19 64.73 -15.65 -8.52
CA MET A 19 63.80 -15.52 -7.40
C MET A 19 64.05 -14.32 -6.46
N LYS A 20 63.58 -13.12 -6.84
CA LYS A 20 63.31 -12.03 -5.89
C LYS A 20 62.01 -11.33 -6.26
N LYS A 21 60.94 -11.77 -5.58
CA LYS A 21 59.90 -10.97 -4.94
C LYS A 21 59.23 -9.92 -5.84
N ILE A 22 58.09 -10.26 -6.43
CA ILE A 22 56.76 -9.83 -5.95
C ILE A 22 56.71 -8.31 -5.81
N THR A 23 55.98 -7.61 -6.70
CA THR A 23 54.80 -6.76 -6.39
C THR A 23 54.38 -5.99 -7.65
N ALA A 24 53.07 -5.86 -7.85
CA ALA A 24 52.37 -5.00 -8.83
C ALA A 24 52.00 -5.61 -10.19
N MET A 25 51.15 -6.64 -10.17
CA MET A 25 50.05 -6.71 -11.13
C MET A 25 48.79 -6.20 -10.42
N ALA A 26 48.42 -4.95 -10.64
CA ALA A 26 47.09 -4.47 -10.32
C ALA A 26 46.12 -5.09 -11.32
N ALA A 27 45.56 -6.26 -10.97
CA ALA A 27 44.38 -6.79 -11.62
C ALA A 27 43.21 -5.83 -11.30
N ALA A 28 42.85 -4.99 -12.27
CA ALA A 28 41.58 -4.29 -12.25
C ALA A 28 40.46 -5.32 -12.48
N VAL A 29 40.06 -6.01 -11.41
CA VAL A 29 38.82 -6.76 -11.36
C VAL A 29 37.70 -5.73 -11.27
N MET A 30 37.18 -5.29 -12.42
CA MET A 30 35.90 -4.59 -12.45
C MET A 30 34.83 -5.58 -11.98
N PHE A 31 34.44 -5.44 -10.71
CA PHE A 31 33.20 -6.01 -10.19
C PHE A 31 32.05 -5.38 -10.98
N VAL A 32 31.55 -6.09 -11.99
CA VAL A 32 30.21 -5.85 -12.51
C VAL A 32 29.26 -6.27 -11.38
N PHE A 33 28.84 -5.31 -10.55
CA PHE A 33 27.68 -5.49 -9.70
C PHE A 33 26.47 -5.63 -10.64
N SER A 34 26.17 -6.87 -11.04
CA SER A 34 24.85 -7.19 -11.56
C SER A 34 23.88 -6.97 -10.40
N GLY A 35 23.29 -5.78 -10.33
CA GLY A 35 22.20 -5.47 -9.43
C GLY A 35 21.02 -6.38 -9.76
N LEU A 36 20.98 -7.55 -9.13
CA LEU A 36 19.78 -8.37 -9.06
C LEU A 36 18.76 -7.57 -8.27
N VAL A 37 17.90 -6.86 -8.98
CA VAL A 37 16.67 -6.30 -8.42
C VAL A 37 15.77 -7.50 -8.16
N PHE A 38 15.80 -8.01 -6.94
CA PHE A 38 14.76 -8.91 -6.47
C PHE A 38 13.49 -8.07 -6.37
N ALA A 39 12.51 -8.33 -7.22
CA ALA A 39 11.18 -7.79 -7.04
C ALA A 39 10.68 -8.27 -5.67
N ALA A 40 10.25 -7.34 -4.83
CA ALA A 40 9.60 -7.69 -3.57
C ALA A 40 8.44 -8.65 -3.86
N GLU A 41 8.31 -9.71 -3.07
CA GLU A 41 7.08 -10.49 -3.10
C GLU A 41 5.90 -9.58 -2.70
N PRO A 42 4.78 -9.63 -3.43
CA PRO A 42 3.62 -8.80 -3.10
C PRO A 42 3.18 -9.00 -1.65
N PHE A 43 2.83 -7.91 -0.98
CA PHE A 43 2.11 -8.01 0.29
C PHE A 43 0.63 -8.23 -0.04
N ILE A 44 0.18 -9.48 0.02
CA ILE A 44 -1.24 -9.81 -0.11
C ILE A 44 -1.93 -9.39 1.18
N VAL A 45 -2.87 -8.44 1.06
CA VAL A 45 -3.77 -8.09 2.15
C VAL A 45 -4.81 -9.18 2.26
N ASP A 46 -5.56 -9.42 1.18
CA ASP A 46 -6.60 -10.42 1.15
C ASP A 46 -7.00 -10.78 -0.28
N ASP A 47 -7.15 -12.08 -0.55
CA ASP A 47 -7.78 -12.63 -1.77
C ASP A 47 -9.10 -13.36 -1.45
N PHE A 48 -9.48 -13.43 -0.17
CA PHE A 48 -10.70 -14.02 0.37
C PHE A 48 -10.98 -15.49 -0.02
N GLU A 49 -10.03 -16.20 -0.62
CA GLU A 49 -10.24 -17.58 -1.09
C GLU A 49 -10.28 -18.58 0.06
N ASP A 50 -9.77 -18.21 1.23
CA ASP A 50 -9.82 -19.01 2.46
C ASP A 50 -11.17 -18.92 3.20
N GLY A 51 -12.05 -17.98 2.79
CA GLY A 51 -13.38 -17.79 3.34
C GLY A 51 -13.43 -17.33 4.79
N ASN A 52 -12.36 -16.72 5.32
CA ASN A 52 -12.37 -16.14 6.66
C ASN A 52 -12.35 -14.60 6.61
N VAL A 53 -12.83 -13.95 7.67
CA VAL A 53 -12.94 -12.47 7.73
C VAL A 53 -11.61 -11.78 8.11
N GLN A 54 -10.50 -12.51 8.12
CA GLN A 54 -9.19 -11.99 8.44
C GLN A 54 -8.36 -11.88 7.16
N THR A 55 -7.53 -10.84 7.09
CA THR A 55 -6.46 -10.72 6.10
C THR A 55 -5.51 -11.90 6.17
N VAL A 56 -4.70 -12.10 5.13
CA VAL A 56 -3.68 -13.16 5.05
C VAL A 56 -2.69 -13.13 6.23
N LYS A 57 -2.49 -11.97 6.86
CA LYS A 57 -1.62 -11.79 8.03
C LYS A 57 -2.39 -11.74 9.37
N GLY A 58 -3.67 -12.14 9.37
CA GLY A 58 -4.51 -12.31 10.56
C GLY A 58 -5.17 -11.03 11.08
N GLY A 59 -5.02 -9.89 10.38
CA GLY A 59 -5.74 -8.66 10.70
C GLY A 59 -7.23 -8.75 10.35
N TRP A 60 -8.08 -7.92 10.94
CA TRP A 60 -9.54 -8.06 10.86
C TRP A 60 -10.16 -7.08 9.88
N TRP A 61 -11.14 -7.56 9.11
CA TRP A 61 -12.05 -6.69 8.36
C TRP A 61 -13.15 -6.11 9.25
N TYR A 62 -13.55 -4.88 8.95
CA TYR A 62 -14.56 -4.14 9.69
C TYR A 62 -15.29 -3.14 8.78
N THR A 63 -16.49 -2.74 9.21
CA THR A 63 -17.18 -1.56 8.71
C THR A 63 -17.25 -0.48 9.79
N TYR A 64 -17.45 0.76 9.37
CA TYR A 64 -17.61 1.92 10.23
C TYR A 64 -18.52 2.96 9.58
N ASN A 65 -19.09 3.86 10.39
CA ASN A 65 -19.87 5.00 9.93
C ASN A 65 -19.64 6.21 10.86
N ASP A 66 -20.34 7.30 10.57
CA ASP A 66 -20.27 8.56 11.31
C ASP A 66 -21.16 8.63 12.57
N ALA A 67 -21.80 7.54 12.99
CA ALA A 67 -22.75 7.57 14.11
C ALA A 67 -22.09 8.04 15.42
N ASN A 68 -20.83 7.64 15.67
CA ASN A 68 -20.06 8.09 16.83
C ASN A 68 -19.69 9.58 16.78
N ALA A 69 -19.68 10.19 15.58
CA ALA A 69 -19.53 11.62 15.38
C ALA A 69 -20.90 12.36 15.40
N GLY A 70 -21.99 11.65 15.66
CA GLY A 70 -23.35 12.20 15.70
C GLY A 70 -24.03 12.25 14.33
N GLY A 71 -23.49 11.60 13.30
CA GLY A 71 -24.08 11.48 11.98
C GLY A 71 -25.25 10.50 11.92
N ASN A 72 -25.80 10.30 10.72
CA ASN A 72 -26.94 9.43 10.46
C ASN A 72 -26.72 8.47 9.29
N SER A 73 -25.45 8.12 8.99
CA SER A 73 -25.13 7.18 7.93
C SER A 73 -25.42 5.73 8.32
N GLU A 74 -25.77 4.90 7.33
CA GLU A 74 -26.06 3.48 7.50
C GLU A 74 -25.10 2.63 6.69
N VAL A 75 -24.50 1.61 7.31
CA VAL A 75 -23.53 0.71 6.67
C VAL A 75 -23.90 -0.76 6.88
N TRP A 76 -23.75 -1.55 5.83
CA TRP A 76 -23.77 -3.00 5.85
C TRP A 76 -22.47 -3.57 5.26
N PRO A 77 -21.85 -4.61 5.86
CA PRO A 77 -22.23 -5.26 7.11
C PRO A 77 -22.26 -4.30 8.30
N ALA A 78 -23.03 -4.64 9.34
CA ALA A 78 -23.12 -3.79 10.53
C ALA A 78 -21.76 -3.78 11.27
N GLN A 79 -21.46 -2.66 11.93
CA GLN A 79 -20.23 -2.50 12.71
C GLN A 79 -20.06 -3.65 13.72
N GLY A 80 -18.85 -4.21 13.81
CA GLY A 80 -18.53 -5.37 14.64
C GLY A 80 -19.12 -6.72 14.15
N LYS A 81 -19.77 -6.74 12.98
CA LYS A 81 -20.38 -7.95 12.38
C LYS A 81 -19.99 -8.09 10.91
N PHE A 82 -18.72 -7.85 10.60
CA PHE A 82 -18.24 -7.99 9.24
C PHE A 82 -18.48 -9.40 8.70
N GLU A 83 -18.97 -9.50 7.47
CA GLU A 83 -19.22 -10.77 6.81
C GLU A 83 -18.80 -10.70 5.35
N LEU A 84 -18.22 -11.81 4.86
CA LEU A 84 -17.86 -11.96 3.45
C LEU A 84 -19.09 -12.24 2.59
N SER A 85 -19.02 -11.82 1.33
CA SER A 85 -20.07 -12.08 0.33
C SER A 85 -19.58 -13.01 -0.78
N LYS A 86 -20.52 -13.70 -1.44
CA LYS A 86 -20.26 -14.56 -2.60
C LYS A 86 -21.08 -14.14 -3.84
N PRO A 87 -20.61 -14.45 -5.05
CA PRO A 87 -19.24 -14.86 -5.36
C PRO A 87 -18.29 -13.65 -5.35
N GLY A 88 -17.00 -13.91 -5.13
CA GLY A 88 -15.92 -12.95 -5.39
C GLY A 88 -15.65 -12.75 -6.88
N ALA A 89 -14.42 -12.32 -7.18
CA ALA A 89 -13.93 -12.11 -8.52
C ALA A 89 -14.01 -13.37 -9.38
N ASP A 90 -14.27 -13.19 -10.67
CA ASP A 90 -14.33 -14.28 -11.65
C ASP A 90 -15.34 -15.41 -11.30
N GLY A 91 -16.31 -15.12 -10.43
CA GLY A 91 -17.35 -16.06 -10.00
C GLY A 91 -16.87 -17.09 -8.97
N LYS A 92 -15.72 -16.87 -8.31
CA LYS A 92 -15.09 -17.80 -7.35
C LYS A 92 -15.06 -17.22 -5.95
N GLY A 93 -14.67 -18.03 -4.97
CA GLY A 93 -14.34 -17.59 -3.62
C GLY A 93 -15.38 -16.69 -2.95
N TYR A 94 -14.85 -15.70 -2.26
CA TYR A 94 -15.58 -14.67 -1.53
C TYR A 94 -15.04 -13.29 -1.90
N ALA A 95 -15.69 -12.23 -1.45
CA ALA A 95 -15.18 -10.87 -1.52
C ALA A 95 -15.72 -10.04 -0.36
N ALA A 96 -15.02 -8.97 -0.02
CA ALA A 96 -15.53 -7.95 0.87
C ALA A 96 -16.56 -7.09 0.13
N ARG A 97 -17.77 -6.98 0.68
CA ARG A 97 -18.84 -6.14 0.13
C ARG A 97 -19.25 -5.12 1.17
N MET A 98 -19.40 -3.87 0.73
CA MET A 98 -19.99 -2.81 1.54
C MET A 98 -21.18 -2.21 0.81
N LYS A 99 -22.32 -2.15 1.49
CA LYS A 99 -23.45 -1.31 1.12
C LYS A 99 -23.54 -0.18 2.12
N GLY A 100 -23.82 1.03 1.68
CA GLY A 100 -24.11 2.08 2.63
C GLY A 100 -24.74 3.30 2.01
N THR A 101 -25.33 4.09 2.89
CA THR A 101 -25.91 5.40 2.61
C THR A 101 -25.18 6.39 3.50
N ALA A 102 -24.47 7.32 2.89
CA ALA A 102 -23.96 8.48 3.61
C ALA A 102 -25.16 9.36 3.97
N GLY A 103 -25.23 9.80 5.22
CA GLY A 103 -26.27 10.68 5.73
C GLY A 103 -26.22 12.09 5.14
N ASN A 104 -26.78 13.03 5.87
CA ASN A 104 -26.81 14.45 5.47
C ASN A 104 -26.85 15.39 6.68
N LYS A 105 -26.49 14.89 7.87
CA LYS A 105 -26.61 15.63 9.12
C LYS A 105 -25.37 16.46 9.42
N LEU A 106 -24.20 15.97 9.03
CA LEU A 106 -22.91 16.60 9.28
C LEU A 106 -22.43 17.44 8.09
N GLY A 107 -22.94 17.13 6.88
CA GLY A 107 -22.47 17.71 5.61
C GLY A 107 -21.17 17.09 5.10
N TRP A 108 -20.66 16.09 5.82
CA TRP A 108 -19.49 15.26 5.51
C TRP A 108 -19.73 13.82 5.96
N ASP A 109 -21.01 13.43 6.01
CA ASP A 109 -21.47 12.12 6.45
C ASP A 109 -20.80 11.01 5.63
N PHE A 110 -20.50 9.89 6.30
CA PHE A 110 -19.67 8.85 5.74
C PHE A 110 -19.97 7.44 6.25
N VAL A 111 -19.59 6.47 5.41
CA VAL A 111 -19.48 5.05 5.72
C VAL A 111 -18.15 4.53 5.21
N GLY A 112 -17.67 3.42 5.76
CA GLY A 112 -16.47 2.80 5.25
C GLY A 112 -16.31 1.35 5.66
N MET A 113 -15.38 0.70 4.98
CA MET A 113 -14.97 -0.67 5.21
C MET A 113 -13.44 -0.70 5.15
N GLY A 114 -12.80 -1.42 6.05
CA GLY A 114 -11.35 -1.51 6.06
C GLY A 114 -10.86 -2.81 6.69
N ALA A 115 -9.56 -2.96 6.68
CA ALA A 115 -8.87 -4.07 7.32
C ALA A 115 -7.66 -3.58 8.10
N THR A 116 -7.39 -4.17 9.27
CA THR A 116 -6.05 -4.10 9.84
C THR A 116 -5.14 -5.01 9.01
N LEU A 117 -3.91 -4.58 8.74
CA LEU A 117 -3.01 -5.26 7.80
C LEU A 117 -2.40 -6.54 8.36
N SER A 118 -2.33 -6.66 9.69
CA SER A 118 -1.85 -7.86 10.38
C SER A 118 -2.61 -8.08 11.69
N LEU A 119 -2.41 -9.26 12.29
CA LEU A 119 -2.96 -9.63 13.60
C LEU A 119 -2.64 -8.58 14.68
N ASN A 120 -1.44 -7.98 14.61
CA ASN A 120 -0.96 -7.03 15.62
C ASN A 120 -1.20 -5.57 15.23
N SER A 121 -1.72 -5.30 14.03
CA SER A 121 -1.92 -3.91 13.58
C SER A 121 -3.10 -3.21 14.24
N GLY A 122 -4.05 -3.97 14.79
CA GLY A 122 -5.11 -3.44 15.64
C GLY A 122 -4.70 -3.27 17.10
N CYS A 123 -5.58 -2.66 17.89
CA CYS A 123 -5.42 -2.59 19.34
C CYS A 123 -5.64 -3.96 20.01
N PRO A 124 -4.89 -4.28 21.10
CA PRO A 124 -4.07 -3.39 21.93
C PRO A 124 -2.61 -3.20 21.48
N THR A 125 -2.17 -3.87 20.42
CA THR A 125 -0.75 -3.92 20.05
C THR A 125 -0.33 -2.74 19.16
N ALA A 126 -1.14 -2.39 18.15
CA ALA A 126 -0.88 -1.30 17.21
C ALA A 126 0.51 -1.37 16.54
N GLU A 127 0.94 -2.55 16.11
CA GLU A 127 2.19 -2.74 15.35
C GLU A 127 1.98 -2.42 13.86
N PRO A 128 2.79 -1.52 13.28
CA PRO A 128 2.69 -1.20 11.86
C PRO A 128 3.25 -2.32 10.99
N VAL A 129 2.84 -2.31 9.73
CA VAL A 129 3.43 -3.05 8.62
C VAL A 129 4.21 -2.05 7.76
N ASP A 130 5.49 -2.32 7.51
CA ASP A 130 6.30 -1.50 6.60
C ASP A 130 5.96 -1.84 5.14
N LEU A 131 5.23 -0.93 4.49
CA LEU A 131 4.86 -1.02 3.09
C LEU A 131 5.71 -0.15 2.17
N LYS A 132 6.77 0.49 2.70
CA LYS A 132 7.56 1.48 1.97
C LYS A 132 8.24 0.90 0.73
N MET A 133 8.58 -0.38 0.71
CA MET A 133 9.21 -1.02 -0.44
C MET A 133 8.27 -1.21 -1.64
N TYR A 134 6.96 -1.24 -1.41
CA TYR A 134 5.97 -1.41 -2.47
C TYR A 134 5.74 -0.09 -3.22
N THR A 135 5.41 -0.19 -4.50
CA THR A 135 5.20 0.94 -5.40
C THR A 135 3.73 1.19 -5.71
N THR A 136 2.92 0.13 -5.72
CA THR A 136 1.53 0.17 -6.14
C THR A 136 0.63 -0.61 -5.21
N LEU A 137 -0.59 -0.11 -5.04
CA LEU A 137 -1.71 -0.88 -4.50
C LEU A 137 -2.54 -1.40 -5.69
N GLN A 138 -2.88 -2.68 -5.67
CA GLN A 138 -3.77 -3.31 -6.64
C GLN A 138 -4.94 -3.98 -5.93
N PHE A 139 -6.12 -3.91 -6.54
CA PHE A 139 -7.33 -4.62 -6.12
C PHE A 139 -8.31 -4.75 -7.30
N LYS A 140 -9.25 -5.67 -7.22
CA LYS A 140 -10.45 -5.70 -8.07
C LYS A 140 -11.60 -4.98 -7.37
N ILE A 141 -12.41 -4.27 -8.14
CA ILE A 141 -13.63 -3.61 -7.64
C ILE A 141 -14.78 -3.75 -8.63
N LYS A 142 -16.00 -3.90 -8.11
CA LYS A 142 -17.25 -3.74 -8.86
C LYS A 142 -18.32 -3.11 -7.99
N GLY A 143 -19.40 -2.66 -8.60
CA GLY A 143 -20.56 -2.17 -7.88
C GLY A 143 -21.19 -0.95 -8.52
N ASN A 144 -21.85 -0.16 -7.69
CA ASN A 144 -22.48 1.10 -8.08
C ASN A 144 -22.34 2.14 -6.96
N VAL A 145 -22.32 3.40 -7.38
CA VAL A 145 -22.26 4.57 -6.51
C VAL A 145 -23.20 5.62 -7.10
N SER A 146 -24.17 6.13 -6.33
CA SER A 146 -25.17 7.08 -6.84
C SER A 146 -24.66 8.50 -6.98
N GLY A 147 -23.60 8.84 -6.25
CA GLY A 147 -23.02 10.18 -6.12
C GLY A 147 -21.88 10.16 -5.10
N GLY A 148 -21.59 11.30 -4.48
CA GLY A 148 -20.53 11.37 -3.45
C GLY A 148 -19.13 10.97 -3.93
N ARG A 149 -18.28 10.61 -2.98
CA ARG A 149 -16.86 10.32 -3.19
C ARG A 149 -16.46 9.03 -2.49
N LEU A 150 -15.99 8.08 -3.27
CA LEU A 150 -15.32 6.87 -2.79
C LEU A 150 -13.80 7.04 -2.91
N THR A 151 -13.11 6.78 -1.81
CA THR A 151 -11.65 6.81 -1.70
C THR A 151 -11.09 5.52 -1.15
N VAL A 152 -9.88 5.17 -1.58
CA VAL A 152 -9.00 4.31 -0.77
C VAL A 152 -8.17 5.21 0.13
N VAL A 153 -8.05 4.85 1.41
CA VAL A 153 -7.34 5.60 2.44
C VAL A 153 -6.29 4.70 3.07
N ILE A 154 -5.10 5.26 3.30
CA ILE A 154 -4.03 4.65 4.11
C ILE A 154 -3.89 5.54 5.35
N PRO A 155 -4.55 5.19 6.48
CA PRO A 155 -4.47 5.96 7.71
C PRO A 155 -3.05 6.05 8.24
N TYR A 156 -2.65 7.23 8.73
CA TYR A 156 -1.40 7.40 9.45
C TYR A 156 -1.68 7.54 10.94
N THR A 157 -1.45 6.45 11.68
CA THR A 157 -1.77 6.35 13.10
C THR A 157 -0.53 6.03 13.93
N ALA A 158 -0.63 6.24 15.25
CA ALA A 158 0.44 5.97 16.18
C ALA A 158 0.60 4.45 16.40
N GLY A 159 1.82 4.01 16.74
CA GLY A 159 2.08 2.64 17.21
C GLY A 159 1.58 2.36 18.63
N THR A 160 0.55 3.08 19.09
CA THR A 160 -0.03 2.99 20.43
C THR A 160 -1.53 3.23 20.36
N CYS A 161 -2.28 2.44 21.14
CA CYS A 161 -3.73 2.58 21.24
C CYS A 161 -4.15 3.85 21.96
N GLU A 162 -5.23 4.45 21.47
CA GLU A 162 -5.87 5.57 22.13
C GLU A 162 -6.85 5.07 23.19
N GLN A 163 -6.70 5.54 24.42
CA GLN A 163 -7.57 5.12 25.52
C GLN A 163 -9.03 5.54 25.24
N GLY A 164 -9.95 4.58 25.25
CA GLY A 164 -11.37 4.83 24.99
C GLY A 164 -11.73 4.93 23.50
N SER A 165 -10.81 4.57 22.60
CA SER A 165 -11.04 4.45 21.16
C SER A 165 -10.91 2.99 20.71
N ASP A 166 -11.57 2.66 19.60
CA ASP A 166 -11.50 1.32 18.98
C ASP A 166 -10.25 1.15 18.08
N GLY A 167 -9.31 2.11 18.11
CA GLY A 167 -8.10 2.05 17.29
C GLY A 167 -6.95 2.93 17.78
N PRO A 168 -5.80 2.88 17.06
CA PRO A 168 -4.66 3.72 17.36
C PRO A 168 -4.94 5.19 17.04
N LYS A 169 -4.29 6.09 17.78
CA LYS A 169 -4.48 7.54 17.63
C LYS A 169 -4.09 8.01 16.22
N SER A 170 -4.94 8.81 15.57
CA SER A 170 -4.58 9.47 14.31
C SER A 170 -3.43 10.47 14.51
N LEU A 171 -2.44 10.43 13.60
CA LEU A 171 -1.31 11.38 13.57
C LEU A 171 -1.53 12.53 12.57
N THR A 172 -2.65 12.51 11.85
CA THR A 172 -2.98 13.47 10.80
C THR A 172 -4.24 14.28 11.13
N ASP A 173 -4.90 14.01 12.26
CA ASP A 173 -6.24 14.52 12.57
C ASP A 173 -7.24 14.13 11.47
N TRP A 174 -7.18 12.86 11.06
CA TRP A 174 -7.97 12.22 10.01
C TRP A 174 -7.71 12.74 8.58
N ALA A 175 -6.71 13.62 8.41
CA ALA A 175 -6.27 14.13 7.11
C ALA A 175 -5.30 13.14 6.42
N ASP A 176 -5.73 11.89 6.29
CA ASP A 176 -4.90 10.78 5.84
C ASP A 176 -4.62 10.80 4.34
N TYR A 177 -3.65 10.00 3.89
CA TYR A 177 -3.40 9.83 2.46
C TYR A 177 -4.54 9.06 1.81
N GLU A 178 -5.12 9.65 0.78
CA GLU A 178 -6.28 9.11 0.08
C GLU A 178 -6.13 9.21 -1.44
N CYS A 179 -6.82 8.31 -2.14
CA CYS A 179 -6.95 8.32 -3.58
C CYS A 179 -8.43 8.13 -3.97
N GLY A 180 -8.95 9.04 -4.80
CA GLY A 180 -10.33 8.96 -5.29
C GLY A 180 -10.50 7.87 -6.34
N ILE A 181 -11.44 6.95 -6.13
CA ILE A 181 -11.67 5.79 -6.99
C ILE A 181 -13.12 5.66 -7.50
N THR A 182 -14.00 6.64 -7.24
CA THR A 182 -15.41 6.59 -7.72
C THR A 182 -15.50 6.26 -9.21
N SER A 183 -14.66 6.89 -10.05
CA SER A 183 -14.64 6.68 -11.51
C SER A 183 -14.09 5.31 -11.96
N LYS A 184 -13.61 4.49 -11.02
CA LYS A 184 -13.10 3.14 -11.27
C LYS A 184 -14.15 2.06 -10.98
N VAL A 185 -15.28 2.43 -10.36
CA VAL A 185 -16.37 1.50 -10.08
C VAL A 185 -17.18 1.25 -11.35
N SER A 186 -17.41 -0.02 -11.66
CA SER A 186 -18.21 -0.50 -12.78
C SER A 186 -19.12 -1.65 -12.34
N GLU A 187 -20.17 -1.94 -13.11
CA GLU A 187 -21.04 -3.09 -12.83
C GLU A 187 -20.26 -4.43 -12.80
N GLY A 188 -19.30 -4.58 -13.73
CA GLY A 188 -18.37 -5.71 -13.76
C GLY A 188 -17.10 -5.47 -12.93
N TRP A 189 -16.39 -6.55 -12.62
CA TRP A 189 -15.07 -6.50 -11.97
C TRP A 189 -14.05 -5.78 -12.84
N THR A 190 -13.42 -4.75 -12.27
CA THR A 190 -12.31 -4.03 -12.87
C THR A 190 -11.10 -4.11 -11.94
N THR A 191 -9.93 -4.43 -12.49
CA THR A 191 -8.66 -4.31 -11.75
C THR A 191 -8.22 -2.86 -11.71
N VAL A 192 -8.03 -2.34 -10.49
CA VAL A 192 -7.51 -1.01 -10.22
C VAL A 192 -6.07 -1.15 -9.73
N LYS A 193 -5.18 -0.32 -10.28
CA LYS A 193 -3.78 -0.22 -9.86
C LYS A 193 -3.47 1.25 -9.60
N LEU A 194 -3.07 1.56 -8.37
CA LEU A 194 -2.78 2.91 -7.89
C LEU A 194 -1.30 3.01 -7.53
N ASP A 195 -0.61 4.05 -8.01
CA ASP A 195 0.76 4.36 -7.61
C ASP A 195 0.74 5.07 -6.24
N LEU A 196 1.38 4.46 -5.25
CA LEU A 196 1.32 4.90 -3.86
C LEU A 196 1.87 6.33 -3.68
N ARG A 197 2.79 6.76 -4.53
CA ARG A 197 3.48 8.06 -4.40
C ARG A 197 2.91 9.12 -5.33
N LYS A 198 2.37 8.70 -6.48
CA LYS A 198 1.74 9.62 -7.43
C LYS A 198 0.27 9.87 -7.11
N ASP A 199 -0.50 8.83 -6.82
CA ASP A 199 -1.96 8.92 -6.79
C ASP A 199 -2.52 9.27 -5.41
N PHE A 200 -1.87 8.82 -4.33
CA PHE A 200 -2.30 9.15 -2.98
C PHE A 200 -1.81 10.53 -2.55
N LYS A 201 -2.68 11.31 -1.91
CA LYS A 201 -2.39 12.64 -1.36
C LYS A 201 -3.16 12.86 -0.07
N GLN A 202 -2.60 13.64 0.85
CA GLN A 202 -3.40 14.19 1.95
C GLN A 202 -4.40 15.21 1.40
N PRO A 203 -5.59 15.34 2.02
CA PRO A 203 -6.58 16.30 1.58
C PRO A 203 -6.11 17.74 1.78
N LYS A 204 -6.70 18.67 1.02
CA LYS A 204 -6.31 20.09 1.06
C LYS A 204 -6.53 20.78 2.41
N TRP A 205 -7.37 20.21 3.27
CA TRP A 205 -7.69 20.75 4.60
C TRP A 205 -6.70 20.29 5.69
N VAL A 206 -5.69 19.47 5.35
CA VAL A 206 -4.64 19.07 6.29
C VAL A 206 -3.97 20.29 6.94
N LYS A 207 -3.84 20.25 8.28
CA LYS A 207 -3.11 21.27 9.03
C LYS A 207 -1.61 21.14 8.75
N LYS A 208 -0.89 22.26 8.73
CA LYS A 208 0.54 22.29 8.35
C LYS A 208 1.40 21.35 9.22
N GLU A 209 1.10 21.30 10.51
CA GLU A 209 1.75 20.45 11.51
C GLU A 209 1.46 18.95 11.34
N ASN A 210 0.41 18.59 10.60
CA ASN A 210 -0.05 17.22 10.35
C ASN A 210 0.33 16.70 8.96
N VAL A 211 1.08 17.49 8.18
CA VAL A 211 1.59 17.06 6.88
C VAL A 211 2.67 16.00 7.09
N ALA A 212 2.50 14.83 6.47
CA ALA A 212 3.45 13.72 6.54
C ALA A 212 3.96 13.36 5.14
N ALA A 213 5.23 12.95 5.05
CA ALA A 213 5.76 12.34 3.83
C ALA A 213 5.14 10.95 3.63
N ILE A 214 4.70 10.63 2.42
CA ILE A 214 4.07 9.33 2.10
C ILE A 214 4.92 8.13 2.54
N ASP A 215 6.25 8.18 2.37
CA ASP A 215 7.12 7.08 2.80
C ASP A 215 7.05 6.83 4.31
N LYS A 216 6.84 7.87 5.13
CA LYS A 216 6.65 7.74 6.58
C LYS A 216 5.31 7.10 6.91
N VAL A 217 4.27 7.40 6.12
CA VAL A 217 2.94 6.79 6.26
C VAL A 217 3.01 5.31 5.90
N LEU A 218 3.67 4.97 4.78
CA LEU A 218 3.83 3.58 4.34
C LEU A 218 4.68 2.74 5.30
N GLU A 219 5.70 3.32 5.92
CA GLU A 219 6.52 2.67 6.97
C GLU A 219 5.73 2.41 8.27
N ASN A 220 4.62 3.14 8.47
CA ASN A 220 3.78 3.07 9.67
C ASN A 220 2.33 2.70 9.33
N ALA A 221 2.11 1.85 8.34
CA ALA A 221 0.76 1.50 7.92
C ALA A 221 0.18 0.42 8.85
N HIS A 222 -0.98 0.68 9.46
CA HIS A 222 -1.71 -0.31 10.24
C HIS A 222 -2.94 -0.85 9.52
N ASN A 223 -3.51 -0.04 8.62
CA ASN A 223 -4.80 -0.28 8.02
C ASN A 223 -4.83 0.17 6.56
N ILE A 224 -5.79 -0.37 5.83
CA ILE A 224 -6.28 0.18 4.57
C ILE A 224 -7.81 0.23 4.64
N SER A 225 -8.42 1.25 4.05
CA SER A 225 -9.88 1.35 4.02
C SER A 225 -10.43 1.92 2.72
N PHE A 226 -11.62 1.46 2.36
CA PHE A 226 -12.49 2.01 1.33
C PHE A 226 -13.53 2.88 2.03
N HIS A 227 -13.46 4.18 1.79
CA HIS A 227 -14.23 5.19 2.50
C HIS A 227 -15.14 5.93 1.54
N PHE A 228 -16.42 6.04 1.89
CA PHE A 228 -17.42 6.74 1.11
C PHE A 228 -17.99 7.90 1.90
N SER A 229 -18.01 9.08 1.28
CA SER A 229 -18.61 10.28 1.86
C SER A 229 -19.52 10.97 0.85
N SER A 230 -20.60 11.55 1.35
CA SER A 230 -21.48 12.43 0.57
C SER A 230 -22.13 13.45 1.50
N PRO A 231 -22.38 14.69 1.03
CA PRO A 231 -23.14 15.66 1.81
C PRO A 231 -24.66 15.39 1.80
N ASP A 232 -25.18 14.54 0.91
CA ASP A 232 -26.61 14.53 0.59
C ASP A 232 -27.19 13.14 0.30
N GLY A 233 -27.08 12.20 1.24
CA GLY A 233 -27.90 10.98 1.18
C GLY A 233 -27.50 9.97 0.10
N ASP A 234 -26.34 10.14 -0.55
CA ASP A 234 -25.91 9.22 -1.60
C ASP A 234 -25.64 7.82 -1.05
N ASN A 235 -25.80 6.83 -1.92
CA ASN A 235 -25.60 5.43 -1.61
C ASN A 235 -24.54 4.78 -2.49
N MET A 236 -24.04 3.66 -1.99
CA MET A 236 -23.10 2.80 -2.68
C MET A 236 -23.33 1.33 -2.32
N ASP A 237 -22.97 0.47 -3.27
CA ASP A 237 -22.84 -0.97 -3.08
C ASP A 237 -21.58 -1.38 -3.84
N ILE A 238 -20.49 -1.61 -3.12
CA ILE A 238 -19.20 -1.97 -3.70
C ILE A 238 -18.74 -3.34 -3.20
N TRP A 239 -17.98 -4.00 -4.06
CA TRP A 239 -17.29 -5.24 -3.77
C TRP A 239 -15.82 -5.04 -4.08
N VAL A 240 -14.94 -5.52 -3.21
CA VAL A 240 -13.49 -5.46 -3.38
C VAL A 240 -12.89 -6.83 -3.15
N ASP A 241 -11.86 -7.13 -3.93
CA ASP A 241 -11.22 -8.46 -3.98
C ASP A 241 -9.75 -8.33 -4.45
N ASP A 242 -8.95 -9.39 -4.32
CA ASP A 242 -7.56 -9.48 -4.79
C ASP A 242 -6.67 -8.28 -4.38
N ILE A 243 -6.67 -7.92 -3.10
CA ILE A 243 -6.02 -6.71 -2.58
C ILE A 243 -4.56 -7.01 -2.23
N GLN A 244 -3.64 -6.30 -2.87
CA GLN A 244 -2.20 -6.47 -2.64
C GLN A 244 -1.36 -5.21 -2.92
N PHE A 245 -0.25 -5.08 -2.20
CA PHE A 245 0.80 -4.11 -2.51
C PHE A 245 1.93 -4.75 -3.32
N ASN A 246 2.43 -4.08 -4.36
CA ASN A 246 3.48 -4.53 -5.28
C ASN A 246 4.58 -3.50 -5.48
#